data_AF-A0A9N9LZP8-F1
#
_entry.id   AF-A0A9N9LZP8-F1
#
_cell.length_a   1.000
_cell.length_b   1.000
_cell.length_c   1.000
_cell.angle_alpha   90.00
_cell.angle_beta   90.00
_cell.angle_gamma   90.00
#
_symmetry.space_group_name_H-M   'P 1'
#
loop_
_entity.id
_entity.type
_entity.pdbx_description
1 polymer ?
#
loop_
_entity_poly.entity_id
_entity_poly.type
_entity_poly.pdbx_seq_one_letter_code
_entity_poly.pdbx_strand_id
1 'polypeptide(L)'
;MSGPRLEMPFAPGPAKGITSVRWTGGGRHEHLGCTVVKVDNTVPSLQYGTVRKFSMSARGGRATSGPWNRLKPANFDPLESIGLPSKGDARLLDFKAQERYYTKIVERYMAFCSDAGRGDELLRRLARMEISRETTGRNDKPQRVMAATTPDLALKTLPADNGASGQRDLTTIMMSMRKLREGIVASNRVDTFSIQAYIFCIRLSILVKHMESYQPAILHLLKRMHPVQQLTKTELQEFVGYLVLDLACRQNDLAEAHAIRHKWGLKDAKVDAILRSLAHDNYFLFWKVKRSVDGHKAKLMEFAEDGVKRQTLKCLGRSYLNIDLPSLEQYTNTGWPSLTRDCGVGWQLEGTKVIIRKPKTK
;
A
#
# COMPACT_ATOMS: atom_id res chain seq x y z
N MET A 1 61.42 35.60 -31.49
CA MET A 1 60.39 34.87 -32.26
C MET A 1 59.31 34.45 -31.26
N SER A 2 58.61 35.36 -30.58
CA SER A 2 57.57 36.29 -31.07
C SER A 2 56.31 35.54 -31.55
N GLY A 3 55.25 35.57 -30.71
CA GLY A 3 53.93 34.93 -30.90
C GLY A 3 53.06 35.56 -32.01
N PRO A 4 51.70 35.57 -31.97
CA PRO A 4 50.81 35.66 -30.77
C PRO A 4 49.57 34.70 -30.85
N ARG A 5 48.67 34.44 -29.89
CA ARG A 5 47.81 35.19 -28.92
C ARG A 5 46.89 36.25 -29.56
N LEU A 6 45.60 35.93 -29.69
CA LEU A 6 44.54 36.92 -29.94
C LEU A 6 43.36 36.69 -28.97
N GLU A 7 43.19 37.67 -28.09
CA GLU A 7 41.97 37.96 -27.35
C GLU A 7 40.98 38.74 -28.26
N MET A 8 39.67 38.55 -28.00
CA MET A 8 38.47 39.45 -27.96
C MET A 8 38.55 40.87 -28.58
N PRO A 9 37.46 41.64 -28.89
CA PRO A 9 36.12 41.71 -28.25
C PRO A 9 34.92 42.19 -29.14
N PHE A 10 33.80 42.54 -28.46
CA PHE A 10 32.72 43.50 -28.80
C PHE A 10 31.29 42.99 -29.07
N ALA A 11 30.43 43.20 -28.07
CA ALA A 11 29.00 43.54 -28.21
C ALA A 11 28.85 45.07 -28.52
N PRO A 12 27.67 45.58 -28.94
CA PRO A 12 26.64 46.01 -27.97
C PRO A 12 25.17 45.78 -28.41
N GLY A 13 24.22 45.83 -27.45
CA GLY A 13 22.75 45.64 -27.58
C GLY A 13 22.00 46.84 -28.20
N PRO A 14 20.82 47.30 -27.72
CA PRO A 14 19.83 46.73 -26.76
C PRO A 14 18.34 46.93 -27.18
N ALA A 15 17.36 46.33 -26.44
CA ALA A 15 16.02 46.91 -26.13
C ALA A 15 15.19 45.92 -25.29
N LYS A 16 15.01 46.14 -23.97
CA LYS A 16 13.89 46.82 -23.27
C LYS A 16 12.67 45.92 -22.99
N GLY A 17 12.32 45.80 -21.71
CA GLY A 17 11.08 45.16 -21.24
C GLY A 17 11.08 44.82 -19.75
N ILE A 18 11.26 45.82 -18.89
CA ILE A 18 11.17 45.74 -17.42
C ILE A 18 9.69 45.77 -17.00
N THR A 19 9.28 44.89 -16.07
CA THR A 19 8.52 45.31 -14.88
C THR A 19 8.71 44.32 -13.73
N SER A 20 9.29 44.88 -12.66
CA SER A 20 9.46 44.33 -11.32
C SER A 20 8.16 44.48 -10.52
N VAL A 21 7.87 43.53 -9.63
CA VAL A 21 7.09 43.83 -8.42
C VAL A 21 7.86 43.34 -7.20
N ARG A 22 8.04 44.32 -6.32
CA ARG A 22 8.86 44.40 -5.11
C ARG A 22 8.21 43.65 -3.93
N TRP A 23 9.06 43.02 -3.14
CA TRP A 23 8.78 42.57 -1.78
C TRP A 23 8.81 43.75 -0.79
N THR A 24 7.80 43.85 0.06
CA THR A 24 7.84 44.59 1.33
C THR A 24 7.15 43.73 2.39
N GLY A 25 7.84 43.49 3.50
CA GLY A 25 7.45 42.51 4.51
C GLY A 25 6.67 43.05 5.71
N GLY A 26 6.60 42.19 6.73
CA GLY A 26 6.28 42.54 8.12
C GLY A 26 4.87 42.15 8.58
N GLY A 27 4.79 41.36 9.65
CA GLY A 27 3.59 41.29 10.50
C GLY A 27 3.13 39.89 10.92
N ARG A 28 3.51 39.48 12.12
CA ARG A 28 2.95 38.35 12.88
C ARG A 28 1.44 38.52 13.05
N HIS A 29 0.67 37.44 12.90
CA HIS A 29 -0.34 37.04 13.89
C HIS A 29 -0.75 35.58 13.67
N GLU A 30 -0.84 34.86 14.77
CA GLU A 30 -1.20 33.46 14.93
C GLU A 30 -2.59 33.17 14.36
N HIS A 31 -2.76 32.06 13.65
CA HIS A 31 -3.99 31.28 13.69
C HIS A 31 -3.75 29.82 13.28
N LEU A 32 -4.31 28.94 14.11
CA LEU A 32 -4.24 27.49 14.09
C LEU A 32 -4.77 26.92 12.77
N GLY A 33 -3.86 26.47 11.91
CA GLY A 33 -4.18 25.75 10.68
C GLY A 33 -4.05 24.25 10.89
N CYS A 34 -5.13 23.59 11.33
CA CYS A 34 -5.27 22.14 11.28
C CYS A 34 -5.19 21.72 9.80
N THR A 35 -4.02 21.22 9.38
CA THR A 35 -3.78 20.85 7.98
C THR A 35 -4.31 19.44 7.76
N VAL A 36 -5.56 19.36 7.32
CA VAL A 36 -6.17 18.12 6.82
C VAL A 36 -5.34 17.65 5.62
N VAL A 37 -4.69 16.50 5.76
CA VAL A 37 -3.95 15.84 4.68
C VAL A 37 -4.96 15.42 3.62
N LYS A 38 -5.01 16.18 2.53
CA LYS A 38 -5.80 15.85 1.34
C LYS A 38 -5.05 14.73 0.60
N VAL A 39 -5.53 13.50 0.74
CA VAL A 39 -5.11 12.39 -0.09
C VAL A 39 -5.75 12.62 -1.46
N ASP A 40 -4.94 12.99 -2.45
CA ASP A 40 -5.37 13.07 -3.85
C ASP A 40 -5.71 11.66 -4.35
N ASN A 41 -6.98 11.27 -4.16
CA ASN A 41 -7.57 10.09 -4.76
C ASN A 41 -7.89 10.38 -6.23
N THR A 42 -6.86 10.43 -7.07
CA THR A 42 -7.05 10.40 -8.51
C THR A 42 -7.36 8.97 -8.92
N VAL A 43 -8.65 8.62 -8.90
CA VAL A 43 -9.18 7.40 -9.52
C VAL A 43 -8.82 7.45 -11.01
N PRO A 44 -8.16 6.43 -11.59
CA PRO A 44 -7.92 6.40 -13.03
C PRO A 44 -9.26 6.29 -13.77
N SER A 45 -9.61 7.34 -14.50
CA SER A 45 -10.75 7.38 -15.41
C SER A 45 -10.48 6.49 -16.64
N LEU A 46 -10.84 5.21 -16.54
CA LEU A 46 -10.94 4.35 -17.72
C LEU A 46 -12.29 4.61 -18.40
N GLN A 47 -12.29 5.46 -19.43
CA GLN A 47 -13.41 5.59 -20.34
C GLN A 47 -13.52 4.33 -21.21
N TYR A 48 -14.63 3.60 -21.08
CA TYR A 48 -15.04 2.61 -22.08
C TYR A 48 -16.55 2.69 -22.36
N GLY A 49 -16.84 3.02 -23.62
CA GLY A 49 -17.95 2.57 -24.48
C GLY A 49 -19.32 2.24 -23.89
N THR A 50 -20.30 3.06 -24.27
CA THR A 50 -21.76 2.83 -24.24
C THR A 50 -22.17 1.40 -24.62
N VAL A 51 -22.76 0.66 -23.68
CA VAL A 51 -23.47 -0.60 -23.94
C VAL A 51 -24.93 -0.30 -24.28
N ARG A 52 -25.32 -0.62 -25.52
CA ARG A 52 -26.71 -0.52 -26.00
C ARG A 52 -27.60 -1.55 -25.27
N LYS A 53 -28.68 -1.07 -24.65
CA LYS A 53 -29.76 -1.91 -24.09
C LYS A 53 -30.51 -2.60 -25.24
N PHE A 54 -30.47 -3.93 -25.29
CA PHE A 54 -31.46 -4.71 -26.03
C PHE A 54 -32.60 -5.08 -25.08
N SER A 55 -33.77 -4.51 -25.35
CA SER A 55 -35.05 -4.91 -24.79
C SER A 55 -35.57 -6.13 -25.57
N MET A 56 -35.82 -7.25 -24.90
CA MET A 56 -36.63 -8.34 -25.44
C MET A 56 -37.87 -8.50 -24.57
N SER A 57 -39.02 -8.31 -25.20
CA SER A 57 -40.35 -8.44 -24.63
C SER A 57 -40.73 -9.92 -24.43
N ALA A 58 -41.43 -10.19 -23.33
CA ALA A 58 -41.87 -11.50 -22.91
C ALA A 58 -42.99 -12.06 -23.79
N ARG A 59 -42.95 -13.37 -24.07
CA ARG A 59 -44.15 -14.19 -24.34
C ARG A 59 -44.05 -15.49 -23.55
N GLY A 60 -45.09 -15.73 -22.76
CA GLY A 60 -45.22 -16.89 -21.90
C GLY A 60 -45.49 -18.19 -22.66
N GLY A 61 -45.15 -19.30 -22.02
CA GLY A 61 -45.44 -20.64 -22.49
C GLY A 61 -45.21 -21.68 -21.38
N ARG A 62 -46.33 -22.10 -20.77
CA ARG A 62 -46.64 -23.38 -20.11
C ARG A 62 -45.58 -24.05 -19.21
N ALA A 63 -45.90 -24.08 -17.92
CA ALA A 63 -45.30 -24.97 -16.93
C ALA A 63 -45.76 -26.42 -17.13
N THR A 64 -44.80 -27.35 -17.16
CA THR A 64 -45.01 -28.75 -16.82
C THR A 64 -44.15 -29.07 -15.60
N SER A 65 -44.83 -29.49 -14.54
CA SER A 65 -44.27 -29.88 -13.24
C SER A 65 -43.54 -31.22 -13.35
N GLY A 66 -42.22 -31.21 -13.24
CA GLY A 66 -41.40 -32.39 -12.96
C GLY A 66 -40.99 -32.43 -11.48
N PRO A 67 -41.08 -33.59 -10.79
CA PRO A 67 -40.89 -33.70 -9.34
C PRO A 67 -39.41 -33.90 -9.00
N TRP A 68 -38.61 -32.85 -9.16
CA TRP A 68 -37.32 -32.76 -8.49
C TRP A 68 -37.22 -31.37 -7.89
N ASN A 69 -37.29 -31.32 -6.56
CA ASN A 69 -37.12 -30.15 -5.74
C ASN A 69 -35.95 -29.32 -6.27
N ARG A 70 -36.31 -28.17 -6.84
CA ARG A 70 -35.46 -27.07 -7.26
C ARG A 70 -34.68 -26.59 -6.04
N LEU A 71 -33.53 -27.24 -5.78
CA LEU A 71 -32.42 -26.55 -5.13
C LEU A 71 -32.29 -25.22 -5.88
N LYS A 72 -32.49 -24.10 -5.17
CA LYS A 72 -32.14 -22.79 -5.72
C LYS A 72 -30.78 -22.98 -6.39
N PRO A 73 -30.57 -22.61 -7.68
CA PRO A 73 -29.21 -22.59 -8.20
C PRO A 73 -28.44 -21.79 -7.15
N ALA A 74 -27.50 -22.46 -6.47
CA ALA A 74 -26.68 -21.78 -5.51
C ALA A 74 -26.13 -20.59 -6.28
N ASN A 75 -26.38 -19.38 -5.79
CA ASN A 75 -25.82 -18.16 -6.35
C ASN A 75 -24.31 -18.26 -6.10
N PHE A 76 -23.64 -19.11 -6.87
CA PHE A 76 -22.22 -19.27 -6.85
C PHE A 76 -21.67 -17.98 -7.39
N ASP A 77 -20.92 -17.32 -6.54
CA ASP A 77 -20.19 -16.14 -6.90
C ASP A 77 -19.30 -16.44 -8.13
N PRO A 78 -19.45 -15.69 -9.24
CA PRO A 78 -18.63 -15.85 -10.43
C PRO A 78 -17.12 -15.87 -10.15
N LEU A 79 -16.65 -15.14 -9.13
CA LEU A 79 -15.24 -15.10 -8.75
C LEU A 79 -14.75 -16.34 -8.00
N GLU A 80 -15.65 -16.99 -7.25
CA GLU A 80 -15.37 -18.21 -6.49
C GLU A 80 -15.53 -19.47 -7.33
N SER A 81 -16.42 -19.43 -8.33
CA SER A 81 -16.72 -20.55 -9.24
C SER A 81 -15.55 -20.98 -10.13
N ILE A 82 -14.54 -20.13 -10.29
CA ILE A 82 -13.34 -20.43 -11.07
C ILE A 82 -12.25 -20.94 -10.13
N GLY A 83 -11.69 -22.11 -10.43
CA GLY A 83 -10.59 -22.72 -9.71
C GLY A 83 -9.23 -22.12 -10.04
N LEU A 84 -8.19 -22.64 -9.38
CA LEU A 84 -6.80 -22.30 -9.70
C LEU A 84 -6.35 -23.10 -10.94
N PRO A 85 -5.69 -22.48 -11.92
CA PRO A 85 -5.07 -23.21 -13.03
C PRO A 85 -4.09 -24.27 -12.55
N SER A 86 -3.34 -23.99 -11.48
CA SER A 86 -2.44 -24.95 -10.84
C SER A 86 -3.14 -26.21 -10.30
N LYS A 87 -4.47 -26.18 -10.12
CA LYS A 87 -5.29 -27.32 -9.67
C LYS A 87 -6.09 -27.98 -10.81
N GLY A 88 -5.79 -27.63 -12.06
CA GLY A 88 -6.39 -28.25 -13.25
C GLY A 88 -7.58 -27.50 -13.84
N ASP A 89 -7.93 -26.30 -13.34
CA ASP A 89 -8.97 -25.48 -13.99
C ASP A 89 -8.41 -24.76 -15.23
N ALA A 90 -8.81 -25.22 -16.41
CA ALA A 90 -8.37 -24.68 -17.69
C ALA A 90 -9.15 -23.43 -18.16
N ARG A 91 -10.19 -22.98 -17.44
CA ARG A 91 -11.09 -21.91 -17.90
C ARG A 91 -10.40 -20.55 -18.05
N LEU A 92 -9.33 -20.30 -17.28
CA LEU A 92 -8.54 -19.06 -17.37
C LEU A 92 -7.38 -19.14 -18.37
N LEU A 93 -7.30 -20.19 -19.20
CA LEU A 93 -6.35 -20.25 -20.32
C LEU A 93 -6.83 -19.41 -21.52
N ASP A 94 -8.14 -19.22 -21.67
CA ASP A 94 -8.71 -18.39 -22.72
C ASP A 94 -8.58 -16.89 -22.40
N PHE A 95 -8.09 -16.12 -23.38
CA PHE A 95 -7.81 -14.69 -23.21
C PHE A 95 -9.08 -13.87 -22.95
N LYS A 96 -10.20 -14.26 -23.59
CA LYS A 96 -11.49 -13.58 -23.41
C LYS A 96 -12.11 -13.90 -22.05
N ALA A 97 -11.92 -15.12 -21.57
CA ALA A 97 -12.29 -15.50 -20.20
C ALA A 97 -11.49 -14.71 -19.16
N GLN A 98 -10.18 -14.51 -19.35
CA GLN A 98 -9.35 -13.67 -18.47
C GLN A 98 -9.84 -12.23 -18.39
N GLU A 99 -10.17 -11.62 -19.53
CA GLU A 99 -10.69 -10.24 -19.58
C GLU A 99 -12.01 -10.11 -18.83
N ARG A 100 -12.96 -11.02 -19.09
CA ARG A 100 -14.24 -11.05 -18.38
C ARG A 100 -14.07 -11.25 -16.88
N TYR A 101 -13.13 -12.11 -16.49
CA TYR A 101 -12.83 -12.37 -15.09
C TYR A 101 -12.22 -11.13 -14.41
N TYR A 102 -11.29 -10.45 -15.09
CA TYR A 102 -10.74 -9.19 -14.62
C TYR A 102 -11.82 -8.11 -14.44
N THR A 103 -12.74 -7.96 -15.39
CA THR A 103 -13.87 -7.03 -15.24
C THR A 103 -14.66 -7.31 -13.98
N LYS A 104 -14.94 -8.59 -13.66
CA LYS A 104 -15.66 -8.97 -12.43
C LYS A 104 -14.86 -8.65 -11.16
N ILE A 105 -13.54 -8.82 -11.18
CA ILE A 105 -12.65 -8.42 -10.08
C ILE A 105 -12.73 -6.91 -9.84
N VAL A 106 -12.61 -6.12 -10.91
CA VAL A 106 -12.64 -4.65 -10.83
C VAL A 106 -14.01 -4.16 -10.38
N GLU A 107 -15.11 -4.72 -10.92
CA GLU A 107 -16.48 -4.40 -10.49
C GLU A 107 -16.65 -4.62 -8.98
N ARG A 108 -16.19 -5.77 -8.45
CA ARG A 108 -16.28 -6.03 -7.01
C ARG A 108 -15.38 -5.10 -6.19
N TYR A 109 -14.18 -4.82 -6.67
CA TYR A 109 -13.29 -3.87 -6.00
C TYR A 109 -13.90 -2.46 -5.94
N MET A 110 -14.54 -2.01 -7.02
CA MET A 110 -15.23 -0.72 -7.04
C MET A 110 -16.44 -0.71 -6.10
N ALA A 111 -17.23 -1.78 -6.07
CA ALA A 111 -18.33 -1.93 -5.10
C ALA A 111 -17.81 -1.86 -3.65
N PHE A 112 -16.74 -2.59 -3.35
CA PHE A 112 -16.07 -2.54 -2.05
C PHE A 112 -15.60 -1.12 -1.69
N CYS A 113 -15.05 -0.38 -2.65
CA CYS A 113 -14.66 1.02 -2.46
C CYS A 113 -15.87 1.94 -2.22
N SER A 114 -16.96 1.76 -2.96
CA SER A 114 -18.20 2.54 -2.81
C SER A 114 -18.87 2.30 -1.46
N ASP A 115 -18.90 1.05 -0.99
CA ASP A 115 -19.48 0.66 0.30
C ASP A 115 -18.69 1.20 1.51
N ALA A 116 -17.45 1.63 1.31
CA ALA A 116 -16.68 2.32 2.34
C ALA A 116 -17.10 3.78 2.50
N GLY A 117 -17.68 4.41 1.46
CA GLY A 117 -18.22 5.77 1.44
C GLY A 117 -17.19 6.91 1.62
N ARG A 118 -16.08 6.68 2.34
CA ARG A 118 -14.98 7.62 2.59
C ARG A 118 -13.63 6.92 2.50
N GLY A 119 -12.61 7.64 2.04
CA GLY A 119 -11.23 7.12 1.90
C GLY A 119 -10.64 6.60 3.20
N ASP A 120 -10.90 7.25 4.34
CA ASP A 120 -10.38 6.85 5.64
C ASP A 120 -10.95 5.49 6.10
N GLU A 121 -12.22 5.23 5.80
CA GLU A 121 -12.87 3.94 6.10
C GLU A 121 -12.35 2.83 5.20
N LEU A 122 -12.07 3.13 3.93
CA LEU A 122 -11.43 2.19 3.01
C LEU A 122 -10.04 1.78 3.52
N LEU A 123 -9.20 2.75 3.91
CA LEU A 123 -7.88 2.50 4.49
C LEU A 123 -7.98 1.67 5.78
N ARG A 124 -8.97 1.96 6.63
CA ARG A 124 -9.24 1.18 7.85
C ARG A 124 -9.63 -0.27 7.52
N ARG A 125 -10.49 -0.50 6.54
CA ARG A 125 -10.90 -1.86 6.12
C ARG A 125 -9.73 -2.64 5.51
N LEU A 126 -8.89 -1.98 4.71
CA LEU A 126 -7.67 -2.56 4.16
C LEU A 126 -6.68 -2.94 5.28
N ALA A 127 -6.49 -2.07 6.27
CA ALA A 127 -5.60 -2.32 7.41
C ALA A 127 -6.08 -3.45 8.34
N ARG A 128 -7.40 -3.66 8.49
CA ARG A 128 -7.94 -4.79 9.30
C ARG A 128 -7.56 -6.16 8.74
N MET A 129 -7.35 -6.27 7.43
CA MET A 129 -6.93 -7.52 6.79
C MET A 129 -5.47 -7.86 7.12
N GLU A 130 -4.62 -6.83 7.19
CA GLU A 130 -3.21 -6.97 7.55
C GLU A 130 -3.05 -7.63 8.93
N ILE A 131 -3.81 -7.15 9.93
CA ILE A 131 -3.75 -7.62 11.32
C ILE A 131 -4.21 -9.08 11.46
N SER A 132 -5.18 -9.52 10.65
CA SER A 132 -5.69 -10.90 10.69
C SER A 132 -4.64 -11.93 10.24
N ARG A 133 -3.65 -11.52 9.43
CA ARG A 133 -2.54 -12.41 9.04
C ARG A 133 -1.48 -12.53 10.13
N GLU A 134 -1.13 -11.44 10.81
CA GLU A 134 -0.12 -11.47 11.88
C GLU A 134 -0.55 -12.32 13.09
N THR A 135 -1.85 -12.34 13.39
CA THR A 135 -2.41 -13.17 14.49
C THR A 135 -2.38 -14.66 14.18
N THR A 136 -2.40 -15.05 12.90
CA THR A 136 -2.40 -16.46 12.50
C THR A 136 -0.98 -17.07 12.50
N GLY A 137 0.07 -16.25 12.52
CA GLY A 137 1.47 -16.69 12.43
C GLY A 137 2.21 -16.91 13.76
N ARG A 138 1.56 -16.76 14.93
CA ARG A 138 2.27 -16.72 16.24
C ARG A 138 1.78 -17.71 17.30
N ASN A 139 1.06 -18.78 16.95
CA ASN A 139 0.63 -19.74 17.96
C ASN A 139 0.87 -21.19 17.55
N ASP A 140 2.15 -21.59 17.55
CA ASP A 140 2.55 -23.00 17.58
C ASP A 140 3.07 -23.34 18.98
N LYS A 141 2.15 -23.77 19.85
CA LYS A 141 2.45 -24.61 21.02
C LYS A 141 1.35 -25.66 21.15
N PRO A 142 1.69 -26.96 21.27
CA PRO A 142 0.70 -28.02 21.33
C PRO A 142 0.14 -28.12 22.76
N GLN A 143 -1.14 -27.77 22.96
CA GLN A 143 -1.81 -28.01 24.23
C GLN A 143 -2.80 -29.17 24.13
N ARG A 144 -2.31 -30.28 24.70
CA ARG A 144 -2.96 -31.45 25.29
C ARG A 144 -4.46 -31.30 25.61
N VAL A 145 -5.22 -32.25 25.09
CA VAL A 145 -6.58 -32.66 25.48
C VAL A 145 -6.79 -32.75 26.99
N MET A 146 -7.89 -32.17 27.51
CA MET A 146 -8.84 -32.79 28.46
C MET A 146 -10.19 -32.04 28.41
N ALA A 147 -11.28 -32.79 28.55
CA ALA A 147 -12.67 -32.37 28.48
C ALA A 147 -13.33 -32.24 29.87
N ALA A 148 -14.29 -31.31 30.02
CA ALA A 148 -15.52 -31.40 30.84
C ALA A 148 -16.33 -30.08 30.69
N THR A 149 -17.57 -30.09 30.14
CA THR A 149 -18.90 -29.97 30.83
C THR A 149 -19.01 -28.67 31.67
N THR A 150 -19.90 -27.69 31.49
CA THR A 150 -21.34 -27.57 31.12
C THR A 150 -21.69 -26.06 30.93
N PRO A 151 -22.93 -25.66 30.52
CA PRO A 151 -23.24 -24.38 29.87
C PRO A 151 -23.77 -23.29 30.83
N ASP A 152 -23.58 -22.00 30.51
CA ASP A 152 -24.66 -21.01 30.53
C ASP A 152 -24.26 -19.63 29.94
N LEU A 153 -25.18 -19.09 29.13
CA LEU A 153 -25.54 -17.69 28.86
C LEU A 153 -24.48 -16.56 28.92
N ALA A 154 -24.19 -15.97 27.75
CA ALA A 154 -24.38 -14.52 27.49
C ALA A 154 -23.97 -14.16 26.04
N LEU A 155 -24.85 -14.43 25.08
CA LEU A 155 -24.74 -13.88 23.72
C LEU A 155 -25.09 -12.39 23.77
N LYS A 156 -24.10 -11.53 24.01
CA LYS A 156 -24.20 -10.10 23.70
C LYS A 156 -23.92 -9.92 22.22
N THR A 157 -25.00 -9.90 21.44
CA THR A 157 -25.05 -9.45 20.05
C THR A 157 -24.52 -8.03 19.96
N LEU A 158 -23.26 -7.88 19.52
CA LEU A 158 -22.77 -6.64 18.92
C LEU A 158 -23.16 -6.63 17.44
N PRO A 159 -23.41 -5.47 16.82
CA PRO A 159 -23.73 -5.38 15.40
C PRO A 159 -22.44 -5.61 14.59
N ALA A 160 -22.11 -6.88 14.38
CA ALA A 160 -21.00 -7.34 13.57
C ALA A 160 -21.54 -7.87 12.23
N ASP A 161 -21.93 -6.98 11.32
CA ASP A 161 -22.39 -7.41 10.00
C ASP A 161 -21.64 -6.72 8.84
N ASN A 162 -21.35 -5.42 8.92
CA ASN A 162 -20.66 -4.72 7.82
C ASN A 162 -19.13 -4.89 7.79
N GLY A 163 -18.51 -5.29 8.90
CA GLY A 163 -17.05 -5.47 8.98
C GLY A 163 -16.56 -6.81 8.43
N ALA A 164 -17.36 -7.86 8.62
CA ALA A 164 -17.02 -9.22 8.22
C ALA A 164 -17.27 -9.47 6.72
N SER A 165 -18.32 -8.86 6.15
CA SER A 165 -18.63 -8.93 4.72
C SER A 165 -17.52 -8.31 3.87
N GLY A 166 -17.11 -7.07 4.18
CA GLY A 166 -16.03 -6.39 3.44
C GLY A 166 -14.67 -7.08 3.55
N GLN A 167 -14.38 -7.75 4.67
CA GLN A 167 -13.17 -8.59 4.78
C GLN A 167 -13.24 -9.80 3.85
N ARG A 168 -14.38 -10.50 3.81
CA ARG A 168 -14.58 -11.64 2.88
C ARG A 168 -14.45 -11.19 1.44
N ASP A 169 -15.08 -10.08 1.06
CA ASP A 169 -14.98 -9.53 -0.30
C ASP A 169 -13.54 -9.25 -0.72
N LEU A 170 -12.75 -8.62 0.16
CA LEU A 170 -11.35 -8.33 -0.11
C LEU A 170 -10.50 -9.62 -0.18
N THR A 171 -10.77 -10.63 0.65
CA THR A 171 -10.08 -11.94 0.53
C THR A 171 -10.42 -12.63 -0.78
N THR A 172 -11.68 -12.58 -1.21
CA THR A 172 -12.13 -13.13 -2.49
C THR A 172 -11.51 -12.36 -3.66
N ILE A 173 -11.40 -11.03 -3.59
CA ILE A 173 -10.68 -10.21 -4.57
C ILE A 173 -9.21 -10.65 -4.67
N MET A 174 -8.50 -10.75 -3.54
CA MET A 174 -7.09 -11.16 -3.52
C MET A 174 -6.87 -12.55 -4.10
N MET A 175 -7.73 -13.51 -3.77
CA MET A 175 -7.67 -14.87 -4.33
C MET A 175 -8.01 -14.90 -5.82
N SER A 176 -8.97 -14.08 -6.26
CA SER A 176 -9.32 -13.96 -7.68
C SER A 176 -8.18 -13.34 -8.48
N MET A 177 -7.51 -12.33 -7.95
CA MET A 177 -6.29 -11.78 -8.57
C MET A 177 -5.18 -12.83 -8.67
N ARG A 178 -5.01 -13.67 -7.64
CA ARG A 178 -4.06 -14.80 -7.70
C ARG A 178 -4.42 -15.77 -8.84
N LYS A 179 -5.68 -16.19 -8.93
CA LYS A 179 -6.18 -17.07 -10.01
C LYS A 179 -5.93 -16.44 -11.39
N LEU A 180 -6.21 -15.14 -11.55
CA LEU A 180 -5.96 -14.41 -12.79
C LEU A 180 -4.48 -14.38 -13.16
N ARG A 181 -3.59 -14.09 -12.20
CA ARG A 181 -2.13 -14.09 -12.44
C ARG A 181 -1.63 -15.46 -12.87
N GLU A 182 -2.09 -16.53 -12.22
CA GLU A 182 -1.76 -17.90 -12.61
C GLU A 182 -2.28 -18.23 -14.02
N GLY A 183 -3.49 -17.79 -14.37
CA GLY A 183 -4.05 -17.98 -15.71
C GLY A 183 -3.23 -17.28 -16.80
N ILE A 184 -2.84 -16.02 -16.57
CA ILE A 184 -1.99 -15.25 -17.51
C ILE A 184 -0.63 -15.92 -17.71
N VAL A 185 -0.01 -16.41 -16.62
CA VAL A 185 1.28 -17.11 -16.68
C VAL A 185 1.14 -18.45 -17.40
N ALA A 186 0.09 -19.22 -17.10
CA ALA A 186 -0.16 -20.52 -17.74
C ALA A 186 -0.46 -20.39 -19.23
N SER A 187 -1.14 -19.31 -19.63
CA SER A 187 -1.41 -19.00 -21.04
C SER A 187 -0.25 -18.29 -21.75
N ASN A 188 0.86 -18.01 -21.04
CA ASN A 188 2.02 -17.25 -21.51
C ASN A 188 1.65 -15.94 -22.24
N ARG A 189 0.62 -15.25 -21.74
CA ARG A 189 0.06 -14.04 -22.38
C ARG A 189 0.89 -12.82 -21.96
N VAL A 190 1.39 -12.07 -22.95
CA VAL A 190 2.07 -10.79 -22.73
C VAL A 190 1.53 -9.76 -23.69
N ASP A 191 0.55 -9.00 -23.23
CA ASP A 191 -0.12 -7.92 -23.95
C ASP A 191 -0.45 -6.74 -23.03
N THR A 192 -0.96 -5.65 -23.61
CA THR A 192 -1.33 -4.44 -22.86
C THR A 192 -2.31 -4.75 -21.72
N PHE A 193 -3.27 -5.65 -21.95
CA PHE A 193 -4.21 -6.08 -20.91
C PHE A 193 -3.48 -6.76 -19.74
N SER A 194 -2.62 -7.75 -20.02
CA SER A 194 -1.89 -8.47 -18.97
C SER A 194 -1.04 -7.53 -18.11
N ILE A 195 -0.38 -6.54 -18.71
CA ILE A 195 0.38 -5.53 -17.98
C ILE A 195 -0.53 -4.70 -17.08
N GLN A 196 -1.65 -4.19 -17.59
CA GLN A 196 -2.58 -3.39 -16.80
C GLN A 196 -3.19 -4.20 -15.65
N ALA A 197 -3.52 -5.48 -15.89
CA ALA A 197 -3.99 -6.37 -14.84
C ALA A 197 -2.93 -6.59 -13.75
N TYR A 198 -1.64 -6.75 -14.13
CA TYR A 198 -0.53 -6.87 -13.18
C TYR A 198 -0.29 -5.58 -12.40
N ILE A 199 -0.33 -4.42 -13.05
CA ILE A 199 -0.21 -3.09 -12.42
C ILE A 199 -1.28 -2.93 -11.33
N PHE A 200 -2.54 -3.23 -11.67
CA PHE A 200 -3.64 -3.20 -10.72
C PHE A 200 -3.42 -4.19 -9.56
N CYS A 201 -3.03 -5.43 -9.88
CA CYS A 201 -2.76 -6.46 -8.87
C CYS A 201 -1.66 -6.04 -7.90
N ILE A 202 -0.57 -5.44 -8.39
CA ILE A 202 0.56 -4.99 -7.58
C ILE A 202 0.12 -3.87 -6.64
N ARG A 203 -0.50 -2.81 -7.19
CA ARG A 203 -0.95 -1.65 -6.41
C ARG A 203 -1.91 -2.06 -5.30
N LEU A 204 -2.92 -2.87 -5.63
CA LEU A 204 -3.88 -3.35 -4.63
C LEU A 204 -3.20 -4.25 -3.58
N SER A 205 -2.32 -5.17 -4.00
CA SER A 205 -1.59 -6.04 -3.08
C SER A 205 -0.67 -5.26 -2.12
N ILE A 206 -0.10 -4.13 -2.56
CA ILE A 206 0.70 -3.22 -1.70
C ILE A 206 -0.20 -2.54 -0.67
N LEU A 207 -1.37 -2.04 -1.06
CA LEU A 207 -2.31 -1.39 -0.14
C LEU A 207 -2.76 -2.34 0.99
N VAL A 208 -2.88 -3.63 0.69
CA VAL A 208 -3.22 -4.69 1.66
C VAL A 208 -1.97 -5.26 2.36
N LYS A 209 -0.75 -4.80 2.01
CA LYS A 209 0.54 -5.31 2.52
C LYS A 209 0.72 -6.83 2.34
N HIS A 210 0.15 -7.38 1.28
CA HIS A 210 0.24 -8.82 0.99
C HIS A 210 1.52 -9.15 0.20
N MET A 211 2.64 -9.34 0.92
CA MET A 211 3.98 -9.59 0.36
C MET A 211 4.05 -10.74 -0.65
N GLU A 212 3.40 -11.87 -0.35
CA GLU A 212 3.38 -13.05 -1.24
C GLU A 212 2.70 -12.78 -2.59
N SER A 213 1.93 -11.70 -2.70
CA SER A 213 1.21 -11.34 -3.92
C SER A 213 1.93 -10.28 -4.74
N TYR A 214 2.38 -9.19 -4.12
CA TYR A 214 3.00 -8.11 -4.88
C TYR A 214 4.44 -8.42 -5.29
N GLN A 215 5.24 -9.06 -4.44
CA GLN A 215 6.66 -9.29 -4.73
C GLN A 215 6.89 -10.16 -5.98
N PRO A 216 6.30 -11.37 -6.11
CA PRO A 216 6.45 -12.15 -7.33
C PRO A 216 5.82 -11.47 -8.55
N ALA A 217 4.74 -10.72 -8.37
CA ALA A 217 4.10 -9.98 -9.45
C ALA A 217 5.01 -8.86 -10.01
N ILE A 218 5.67 -8.09 -9.15
CA ILE A 218 6.66 -7.08 -9.55
C ILE A 218 7.83 -7.72 -10.29
N LEU A 219 8.39 -8.81 -9.75
CA LEU A 219 9.51 -9.50 -10.37
C LEU A 219 9.15 -10.07 -11.74
N HIS A 220 7.95 -10.64 -11.89
CA HIS A 220 7.45 -11.14 -13.16
C HIS A 220 7.25 -10.00 -14.16
N LEU A 221 6.63 -8.89 -13.74
CA LEU A 221 6.43 -7.70 -14.57
C LEU A 221 7.77 -7.16 -15.08
N LEU A 222 8.77 -7.01 -14.21
CA LEU A 222 10.08 -6.44 -14.56
C LEU A 222 10.98 -7.39 -15.35
N LYS A 223 11.00 -8.70 -15.04
CA LYS A 223 11.93 -9.66 -15.66
C LYS A 223 11.36 -10.37 -16.89
N ARG A 224 10.05 -10.59 -16.95
CA ARG A 224 9.41 -11.38 -18.02
C ARG A 224 8.59 -10.53 -18.98
N MET A 225 7.76 -9.61 -18.47
CA MET A 225 6.87 -8.82 -19.32
C MET A 225 7.59 -7.62 -19.95
N HIS A 226 8.38 -6.87 -19.18
CA HIS A 226 9.07 -5.67 -19.65
C HIS A 226 9.98 -5.87 -20.90
N PRO A 227 10.74 -6.97 -21.02
CA PRO A 227 11.57 -7.20 -22.21
C PRO A 227 10.75 -7.45 -23.49
N VAL A 228 9.55 -8.00 -23.36
CA VAL A 228 8.67 -8.35 -24.49
C VAL A 228 7.81 -7.15 -24.88
N GLN A 229 7.24 -6.47 -23.89
CA GLN A 229 6.42 -5.29 -24.07
C GLN A 229 6.91 -4.20 -23.11
N GLN A 230 7.46 -3.13 -23.68
CA GLN A 230 8.10 -2.08 -22.89
C GLN A 230 7.06 -1.32 -22.05
N LEU A 231 7.35 -1.21 -20.76
CA LEU A 231 6.62 -0.33 -19.85
C LEU A 231 7.00 1.11 -20.15
N THR A 232 6.08 2.04 -19.88
CA THR A 232 6.46 3.45 -19.93
C THR A 232 7.55 3.72 -18.89
N LYS A 233 8.40 4.72 -19.17
CA LYS A 233 9.49 5.07 -18.25
C LYS A 233 8.96 5.39 -16.84
N THR A 234 7.80 6.04 -16.75
CA THR A 234 7.16 6.38 -15.47
C THR A 234 6.73 5.13 -14.70
N GLU A 235 6.05 4.18 -15.36
CA GLU A 235 5.64 2.91 -14.74
C GLU A 235 6.85 2.09 -14.30
N LEU A 236 7.90 2.01 -15.14
CA LEU A 236 9.13 1.30 -14.78
C LEU A 236 9.75 1.88 -13.50
N GLN A 237 9.85 3.20 -13.40
CA GLN A 237 10.41 3.87 -12.22
C GLN A 237 9.52 3.67 -10.98
N GLU A 238 8.20 3.63 -11.15
CA GLU A 238 7.25 3.36 -10.06
C GLU A 238 7.48 1.95 -9.46
N PHE A 239 7.49 0.91 -10.29
CA PHE A 239 7.62 -0.48 -9.82
C PHE A 239 9.02 -0.84 -9.34
N VAL A 240 10.07 -0.30 -9.98
CA VAL A 240 11.43 -0.40 -9.46
C VAL A 240 11.53 0.31 -8.12
N GLY A 241 10.90 1.47 -7.96
CA GLY A 241 10.81 2.18 -6.67
C GLY A 241 10.15 1.32 -5.59
N TYR A 242 9.06 0.62 -5.89
CA TYR A 242 8.43 -0.30 -4.94
C TYR A 242 9.34 -1.47 -4.57
N LEU A 243 10.05 -2.06 -5.54
CA LEU A 243 10.99 -3.16 -5.27
C LEU A 243 12.15 -2.72 -4.36
N VAL A 244 12.74 -1.55 -4.65
CA VAL A 244 13.82 -0.96 -3.85
C VAL A 244 13.35 -0.67 -2.42
N LEU A 245 12.13 -0.14 -2.26
CA LEU A 245 11.56 0.12 -0.94
C LEU A 245 11.22 -1.16 -0.18
N ASP A 246 10.75 -2.23 -0.83
CA ASP A 246 10.52 -3.53 -0.17
C ASP A 246 11.84 -4.11 0.38
N LEU A 247 12.92 -4.07 -0.41
CA LEU A 247 14.24 -4.53 0.01
C LEU A 247 14.76 -3.72 1.20
N ALA A 248 14.67 -2.39 1.13
CA ALA A 248 15.16 -1.52 2.19
C ALA A 248 14.31 -1.61 3.47
N CYS A 249 12.97 -1.56 3.36
CA CYS A 249 12.10 -1.41 4.53
C CYS A 249 11.74 -2.74 5.18
N ARG A 250 11.51 -3.80 4.39
CA ARG A 250 11.05 -5.10 4.90
C ARG A 250 12.20 -6.09 5.07
N GLN A 251 13.08 -6.20 4.08
CA GLN A 251 14.20 -7.14 4.13
C GLN A 251 15.42 -6.58 4.87
N ASN A 252 15.43 -5.25 5.11
CA ASN A 252 16.54 -4.52 5.72
C ASN A 252 17.87 -4.72 4.97
N ASP A 253 17.80 -5.00 3.66
CA ASP A 253 18.96 -5.12 2.79
C ASP A 253 19.14 -3.82 1.99
N LEU A 254 19.87 -2.89 2.60
CA LEU A 254 20.21 -1.62 1.97
C LEU A 254 21.20 -1.78 0.80
N ALA A 255 22.07 -2.81 0.85
CA ALA A 255 23.08 -3.03 -0.18
C ALA A 255 22.42 -3.48 -1.49
N GLU A 256 21.53 -4.47 -1.41
CA GLU A 256 20.76 -4.92 -2.58
C GLU A 256 19.83 -3.81 -3.08
N ALA A 257 19.20 -3.05 -2.19
CA ALA A 257 18.37 -1.91 -2.58
C ALA A 257 19.17 -0.87 -3.40
N HIS A 258 20.38 -0.51 -2.97
CA HIS A 258 21.26 0.39 -3.72
C HIS A 258 21.75 -0.23 -5.04
N ALA A 259 22.06 -1.53 -5.07
CA ALA A 259 22.48 -2.23 -6.27
C ALA A 259 21.38 -2.26 -7.34
N ILE A 260 20.13 -2.58 -6.96
CA ILE A 260 18.98 -2.59 -7.88
C ILE A 260 18.68 -1.17 -8.36
N ARG A 261 18.70 -0.19 -7.46
CA ARG A 261 18.52 1.22 -7.82
C ARG A 261 19.51 1.65 -8.91
N HIS A 262 20.79 1.30 -8.76
CA HIS A 262 21.83 1.61 -9.74
C HIS A 262 21.61 0.84 -11.05
N LYS A 263 21.33 -0.47 -10.97
CA LYS A 263 21.10 -1.35 -12.14
C LYS A 263 19.99 -0.84 -13.06
N TRP A 264 18.89 -0.36 -12.49
CA TRP A 264 17.72 0.12 -13.25
C TRP A 264 17.70 1.64 -13.44
N GLY A 265 18.72 2.36 -12.95
CA GLY A 265 18.83 3.81 -13.09
C GLY A 265 17.63 4.56 -12.50
N LEU A 266 17.16 4.17 -11.31
CA LEU A 266 16.02 4.80 -10.65
C LEU A 266 16.35 6.26 -10.26
N LYS A 267 15.49 7.19 -10.68
CA LYS A 267 15.56 8.63 -10.40
C LYS A 267 14.32 9.08 -9.64
N ASP A 268 14.30 8.82 -8.34
CA ASP A 268 13.26 9.33 -7.44
C ASP A 268 13.91 9.90 -6.18
N ALA A 269 13.86 11.23 -6.04
CA ALA A 269 14.44 11.96 -4.91
C ALA A 269 13.80 11.55 -3.57
N LYS A 270 12.54 11.10 -3.57
CA LYS A 270 11.85 10.64 -2.36
C LYS A 270 12.39 9.28 -1.93
N VAL A 271 12.54 8.33 -2.85
CA VAL A 271 13.16 7.03 -2.57
C VAL A 271 14.60 7.21 -2.08
N ASP A 272 15.34 8.14 -2.68
CA ASP A 272 16.71 8.47 -2.24
C ASP A 272 16.76 9.06 -0.84
N ALA A 273 15.77 9.87 -0.48
CA ALA A 273 15.66 10.40 0.87
C ALA A 273 15.31 9.30 1.90
N ILE A 274 14.50 8.30 1.51
CA ILE A 274 14.17 7.14 2.34
C ILE A 274 15.40 6.25 2.54
N LEU A 275 16.13 5.94 1.47
CA LEU A 275 17.37 5.13 1.59
C LEU A 275 18.40 5.83 2.47
N ARG A 276 18.57 7.15 2.31
CA ARG A 276 19.46 7.94 3.18
C ARG A 276 18.96 7.99 4.63
N SER A 277 17.65 8.09 4.86
CA SER A 277 17.14 8.11 6.23
C SER A 277 17.36 6.78 6.94
N LEU A 278 17.19 5.66 6.23
CA LEU A 278 17.46 4.33 6.78
C LEU A 278 18.95 4.07 6.98
N ALA A 279 19.81 4.46 6.03
CA ALA A 279 21.26 4.26 6.13
C ALA A 279 21.91 5.06 7.27
N HIS A 280 21.38 6.24 7.59
CA HIS A 280 21.90 7.12 8.64
C HIS A 280 21.08 7.08 9.94
N ASP A 281 20.10 6.18 10.06
CA ASP A 281 19.13 6.14 11.17
C ASP A 281 18.47 7.50 11.45
N ASN A 282 18.27 8.32 10.41
CA ASN A 282 17.67 9.65 10.52
C ASN A 282 16.15 9.55 10.59
N TYR A 283 15.64 9.29 11.80
CA TYR A 283 14.21 9.15 12.08
C TYR A 283 13.40 10.41 11.70
N PHE A 284 13.97 11.61 11.86
CA PHE A 284 13.26 12.85 11.48
C PHE A 284 13.01 12.92 9.97
N LEU A 285 14.04 12.65 9.17
CA LEU A 285 13.92 12.60 7.71
C LEU A 285 12.94 11.50 7.28
N PHE A 286 13.00 10.33 7.94
CA PHE A 286 12.10 9.21 7.66
C PHE A 286 10.62 9.61 7.79
N TRP A 287 10.22 10.19 8.93
CA TRP A 287 8.83 10.60 9.16
C TRP A 287 8.40 11.76 8.27
N LYS A 288 9.29 12.73 8.03
CA LYS A 288 9.02 13.85 7.12
C LYS A 288 8.74 13.36 5.70
N VAL A 289 9.56 12.44 5.19
CA VAL A 289 9.42 11.89 3.84
C VAL A 289 8.20 11.00 3.74
N LYS A 290 7.90 10.19 4.77
CA LYS A 290 6.68 9.37 4.82
C LYS A 290 5.40 10.19 4.61
N ARG A 291 5.31 11.40 5.19
CA ARG A 291 4.16 12.30 5.01
C ARG A 291 4.07 12.92 3.60
N SER A 292 5.15 12.87 2.83
CA SER A 292 5.26 13.50 1.51
C SER A 292 5.17 12.50 0.34
N VAL A 293 5.39 11.21 0.59
CA VAL A 293 5.40 10.18 -0.46
C VAL A 293 3.98 9.75 -0.85
N ASP A 294 3.88 9.12 -2.01
CA ASP A 294 2.65 8.45 -2.47
C ASP A 294 2.17 7.39 -1.46
N GLY A 295 0.86 7.18 -1.36
CA GLY A 295 0.25 6.25 -0.41
C GLY A 295 0.79 4.83 -0.51
N HIS A 296 1.09 4.34 -1.72
CA HIS A 296 1.69 3.02 -1.90
C HIS A 296 3.11 2.93 -1.33
N LYS A 297 3.93 3.98 -1.54
CA LYS A 297 5.29 4.06 -0.98
C LYS A 297 5.23 4.19 0.54
N ALA A 298 4.32 5.02 1.06
CA ALA A 298 4.08 5.15 2.50
C ALA A 298 3.71 3.79 3.11
N LYS A 299 2.86 3.01 2.43
CA LYS A 299 2.45 1.68 2.89
C LYS A 299 3.61 0.68 2.95
N LEU A 300 4.57 0.77 2.02
CA LEU A 300 5.82 0.00 2.09
C LEU A 300 6.76 0.47 3.22
N MET A 301 6.80 1.77 3.49
CA MET A 301 7.60 2.31 4.61
C MET A 301 7.11 1.80 5.97
N GLU A 302 5.84 1.43 6.10
CA GLU A 302 5.29 0.89 7.35
C GLU A 302 6.00 -0.35 7.87
N PHE A 303 6.63 -1.15 7.01
CA PHE A 303 7.42 -2.30 7.46
C PHE A 303 8.65 -1.89 8.29
N ALA A 304 9.22 -0.70 8.04
CA ALA A 304 10.39 -0.21 8.75
C ALA A 304 10.05 0.60 10.01
N GLU A 305 8.78 0.98 10.20
CA GLU A 305 8.38 1.94 11.23
C GLU A 305 8.70 1.48 12.63
N ASP A 306 8.41 0.23 12.95
CA ASP A 306 8.70 -0.31 14.27
C ASP A 306 10.20 -0.42 14.53
N GLY A 307 11.00 -0.67 13.49
CA GLY A 307 12.46 -0.66 13.59
C GLY A 307 12.99 0.73 13.90
N VAL A 308 12.60 1.72 13.09
CA VAL A 308 13.01 3.13 13.26
C VAL A 308 12.55 3.66 14.62
N LYS A 309 11.29 3.41 15.00
CA LYS A 309 10.72 3.81 16.29
C LYS A 309 11.50 3.23 17.47
N ARG A 310 11.81 1.93 17.47
CA ARG A 310 12.61 1.30 18.53
C ARG A 310 14.02 1.90 18.58
N GLN A 311 14.64 2.17 17.44
CA GLN A 311 15.97 2.78 17.40
C GLN A 311 15.94 4.22 17.96
N THR A 312 14.94 5.02 17.59
CA THR A 312 14.73 6.36 18.16
C THR A 312 14.60 6.30 19.68
N LEU A 313 13.77 5.39 20.21
CA LEU A 313 13.58 5.24 21.66
C LEU A 313 14.88 4.84 22.37
N LYS A 314 15.68 3.96 21.78
CA LYS A 314 17.01 3.58 22.32
C LYS A 314 17.96 4.77 22.35
N CYS A 315 17.99 5.58 21.29
CA CYS A 315 18.81 6.79 21.23
C CYS A 315 18.38 7.80 22.28
N LEU A 316 17.08 8.10 22.38
CA LEU A 316 16.53 9.02 23.39
C LEU A 316 16.82 8.54 24.81
N GLY A 317 16.67 7.23 25.05
CA GLY A 317 16.96 6.58 26.33
C GLY A 317 18.41 6.75 26.81
N ARG A 318 19.36 6.87 25.88
CA ARG A 318 20.78 7.07 26.17
C ARG A 318 21.16 8.54 26.29
N SER A 319 20.54 9.40 25.48
CA SER A 319 20.93 10.81 25.38
C SER A 319 20.29 11.70 26.44
N TYR A 320 19.05 11.43 26.87
CA TYR A 320 18.28 12.34 27.72
C TYR A 320 18.03 11.77 29.13
N LEU A 321 17.86 12.65 30.11
CA LEU A 321 17.37 12.29 31.47
C LEU A 321 15.83 12.42 31.52
N ASN A 322 15.33 13.48 30.90
CA ASN A 322 13.92 13.79 30.72
C ASN A 322 13.69 14.36 29.31
N ILE A 323 12.49 14.18 28.79
CA ILE A 323 12.03 14.75 27.51
C ILE A 323 10.58 15.21 27.67
N ASP A 324 10.19 16.26 26.96
CA ASP A 324 8.79 16.66 26.89
C ASP A 324 7.96 15.65 26.08
N LEU A 325 6.74 15.42 26.53
CA LEU A 325 5.82 14.48 25.89
C LEU A 325 5.55 14.83 24.40
N PRO A 326 5.28 16.10 24.02
CA PRO A 326 5.02 16.44 22.62
C PRO A 326 6.19 16.13 21.68
N SER A 327 7.43 16.43 22.08
CA SER A 327 8.60 16.09 21.26
C SER A 327 8.80 14.58 21.14
N LEU A 328 8.56 13.81 22.21
CA LEU A 328 8.65 12.35 22.15
C LEU A 328 7.64 11.76 21.15
N GLU A 329 6.39 12.21 21.21
CA GLU A 329 5.34 11.77 20.28
C GLU A 329 5.63 12.22 18.85
N GLN A 330 6.23 13.40 18.67
CA GLN A 330 6.66 13.89 17.36
C GLN A 330 7.79 13.03 16.76
N TYR A 331 8.77 12.62 17.57
CA TYR A 331 9.91 11.82 17.10
C TYR A 331 9.56 10.37 16.81
N THR A 332 8.55 9.83 17.48
CA THR A 332 8.11 8.43 17.34
C THR A 332 6.83 8.28 16.50
N ASN A 333 6.20 9.41 16.14
CA ASN A 333 4.92 9.49 15.43
C ASN A 333 3.84 8.59 16.07
N THR A 334 3.89 8.41 17.39
CA THR A 334 3.08 7.46 18.17
C THR A 334 2.74 8.10 19.51
N GLY A 335 1.49 7.94 19.96
CA GLY A 335 1.05 8.45 21.26
C GLY A 335 1.63 7.65 22.43
N TRP A 336 1.78 8.31 23.58
CA TRP A 336 2.35 7.70 24.79
C TRP A 336 1.74 6.35 25.22
N PRO A 337 0.41 6.16 25.25
CA PRO A 337 -0.17 4.88 25.67
C PRO A 337 0.29 3.70 24.81
N SER A 338 0.44 3.93 23.50
CA SER A 338 0.92 2.91 22.56
C SER A 338 2.42 2.67 22.72
N LEU A 339 3.21 3.70 23.06
CA LEU A 339 4.65 3.52 23.34
C LEU A 339 4.87 2.61 24.56
N THR A 340 4.12 2.81 25.64
CA THR A 340 4.25 1.99 26.85
C THR A 340 3.80 0.55 26.60
N ARG A 341 2.65 0.37 25.92
CA ARG A 341 2.08 -0.96 25.65
C ARG A 341 2.87 -1.75 24.60
N ASP A 342 3.17 -1.12 23.47
CA ASP A 342 3.66 -1.82 22.27
C ASP A 342 5.19 -1.83 22.19
N CYS A 343 5.85 -0.81 22.75
CA CYS A 343 7.32 -0.71 22.77
C CYS A 343 7.94 -1.06 24.13
N GLY A 344 7.12 -1.27 25.18
CA GLY A 344 7.59 -1.71 26.51
C GLY A 344 8.49 -0.67 27.20
N VAL A 345 8.23 0.61 26.96
CA VAL A 345 9.07 1.70 27.48
C VAL A 345 8.80 1.88 28.98
N GLY A 346 9.77 1.53 29.83
CA GLY A 346 9.68 1.65 31.29
C GLY A 346 9.87 3.06 31.86
N TRP A 347 9.58 4.10 31.07
CA TRP A 347 9.77 5.50 31.49
C TRP A 347 8.53 6.01 32.23
N GLN A 348 8.71 7.00 33.11
CA GLN A 348 7.63 7.55 33.94
C GLN A 348 7.12 8.87 33.33
N LEU A 349 5.81 9.06 33.27
CA LEU A 349 5.20 10.32 32.86
C LEU A 349 4.89 11.16 34.10
N GLU A 350 5.48 12.35 34.20
CA GLU A 350 5.22 13.34 35.23
C GLU A 350 4.66 14.61 34.58
N GLY A 351 3.33 14.75 34.59
CA GLY A 351 2.63 15.85 33.92
C GLY A 351 2.90 15.87 32.41
N THR A 352 3.68 16.85 31.95
CA THR A 352 4.05 17.05 30.54
C THR A 352 5.45 16.51 30.19
N LYS A 353 6.18 15.95 31.16
CA LYS A 353 7.55 15.47 30.97
C LYS A 353 7.63 13.97 31.22
N VAL A 354 8.40 13.30 30.38
CA VAL A 354 8.74 11.88 30.50
C VAL A 354 10.12 11.76 31.13
N ILE A 355 10.18 11.15 32.32
CA ILE A 355 11.42 10.81 33.02
C ILE A 355 11.94 9.49 32.47
N ILE A 356 13.06 9.57 31.77
CA ILE A 356 13.75 8.42 31.15
C ILE A 356 14.61 7.71 32.19
N ARG A 357 15.39 8.49 32.96
CA ARG A 357 16.29 7.97 34.00
C ARG A 357 16.44 9.00 35.11
N LYS A 358 16.44 8.53 36.36
CA LYS A 358 16.70 9.37 37.52
C LYS A 358 18.21 9.55 37.71
N PRO A 359 18.70 10.76 38.01
CA PRO A 359 20.10 10.95 38.36
C PRO A 359 20.44 10.10 39.59
N LYS A 360 21.62 9.47 39.60
CA LYS A 360 22.10 8.75 40.78
C LYS A 360 22.34 9.77 41.90
N THR A 361 21.67 9.59 43.03
CA THR A 361 21.95 10.32 44.27
C THR A 361 23.39 10.03 44.68
N LYS A 362 24.17 11.09 44.99
CA LYS A 362 25.57 10.99 45.43
C LYS A 362 25.68 10.54 46.87
#